data_AF-A0A3D4BAU7-F1
#
_entry.id   AF-A0A3D4BAU7-F1
#
_cell.length_a   1.000
_cell.length_b   1.000
_cell.length_c   1.000
_cell.angle_alpha   90.00
_cell.angle_beta   90.00
_cell.angle_gamma   90.00
#
_symmetry.space_group_name_H-M   'P 1'
#
loop_
_entity.id
_entity.type
_entity.pdbx_description
1 polymer ?
#
loop_
_entity_poly.entity_id
_entity_poly.type
_entity_poly.pdbx_seq_one_letter_code
_entity_poly.pdbx_strand_id
1 'polypeptide(L)'
;MLYDNALLMRMYVEGFQATGDPMFQRIVEETATYLLREMMQPGGGFYATQDADSEGEEGKYFVWTREEILGLLGEEKGALFCRYYGVEE
;
A
#
# COMPACT_ATOMS: atom_id res chain seq x y z
N MET A 1 -7.71 -5.69 -1.61
CA MET A 1 -8.66 -6.80 -1.34
C MET A 1 -7.97 -8.14 -1.57
N LEU A 2 -8.52 -9.25 -1.06
CA LEU A 2 -7.92 -10.58 -1.28
C LEU A 2 -7.88 -10.98 -2.76
N TYR A 3 -8.98 -10.77 -3.49
CA TYR A 3 -9.08 -11.16 -4.89
C TYR A 3 -8.08 -10.41 -5.77
N ASP A 4 -7.85 -9.12 -5.52
CA ASP A 4 -6.83 -8.34 -6.24
C ASP A 4 -5.45 -8.96 -6.05
N ASN A 5 -5.05 -9.21 -4.79
CA ASN A 5 -3.76 -9.80 -4.48
C ASN A 5 -3.60 -11.18 -5.13
N ALA A 6 -4.62 -12.05 -5.04
CA ALA A 6 -4.58 -13.38 -5.63
C ALA A 6 -4.48 -13.35 -7.18
N LEU A 7 -5.27 -12.49 -7.83
CA LEU A 7 -5.27 -12.36 -9.29
C LEU A 7 -3.97 -11.71 -9.80
N LEU A 8 -3.47 -10.68 -9.12
CA LEU A 8 -2.21 -10.03 -9.46
C LEU A 8 -1.01 -10.96 -9.28
N MET A 9 -0.96 -11.74 -8.19
CA MET A 9 0.10 -12.73 -8.00
C MET A 9 0.22 -13.68 -9.21
N ARG A 10 -0.91 -14.14 -9.75
CA ARG A 10 -0.90 -14.97 -10.96
C ARG A 10 -0.26 -14.24 -12.15
N MET A 11 -0.67 -12.99 -12.39
CA MET A 11 -0.11 -12.17 -13.47
C MET A 11 1.39 -11.95 -13.31
N TYR A 12 1.87 -11.75 -12.08
CA TYR A 12 3.31 -11.59 -11.81
C TYR A 12 4.09 -12.89 -11.98
N VAL A 13 3.53 -14.05 -11.60
CA VAL A 13 4.16 -15.35 -11.90
C VAL A 13 4.28 -15.56 -13.41
N GLU A 14 3.21 -15.30 -14.16
CA GLU A 14 3.21 -15.41 -15.63
C GLU A 14 4.22 -14.41 -16.25
N GLY A 15 4.29 -13.18 -15.73
CA GLY A 15 5.28 -12.18 -16.13
C GLY A 15 6.72 -12.64 -15.86
N PHE A 16 6.99 -13.22 -14.69
CA PHE A 16 8.29 -13.80 -14.37
C PHE A 16 8.66 -14.93 -15.32
N GLN A 17 7.74 -15.86 -15.59
CA GLN A 17 7.96 -16.96 -16.52
C GLN A 17 8.26 -16.48 -17.94
N ALA A 18 7.62 -15.40 -18.38
CA ALA A 18 7.81 -14.85 -19.73
C ALA A 18 9.12 -14.06 -19.89
N THR A 19 9.57 -13.39 -18.84
CA THR A 19 10.65 -12.38 -18.95
C THR A 19 11.92 -12.73 -18.16
N GLY A 20 11.80 -13.54 -17.11
CA GLY A 20 12.85 -13.79 -16.14
C GLY A 20 13.17 -12.59 -15.23
N ASP A 21 12.37 -11.52 -15.25
CA ASP A 21 12.64 -10.34 -14.42
C ASP A 21 12.42 -10.62 -12.93
N PRO A 22 13.47 -10.59 -12.08
CA PRO A 22 13.36 -10.91 -10.66
C PRO A 22 12.46 -9.95 -9.88
N MET A 23 12.12 -8.77 -10.43
CA MET A 23 11.13 -7.88 -9.82
C MET A 23 9.78 -8.57 -9.65
N PHE A 24 9.33 -9.34 -10.65
CA PHE A 24 8.04 -10.03 -10.59
C PHE A 24 8.04 -11.15 -9.55
N GLN A 25 9.14 -11.91 -9.44
CA GLN A 25 9.29 -12.91 -8.39
C GLN A 25 9.19 -12.27 -7.01
N ARG A 26 9.92 -11.17 -6.78
CA ARG A 26 9.89 -10.45 -5.49
C ARG A 26 8.47 -10.02 -5.12
N ILE A 27 7.72 -9.45 -6.07
CA ILE A 27 6.35 -9.00 -5.82
C ILE A 27 5.46 -10.15 -5.36
N VAL A 28 5.57 -11.33 -6.00
CA VAL A 28 4.79 -12.52 -5.62
C VAL A 28 5.14 -12.98 -4.20
N GLU A 29 6.43 -13.06 -3.88
CA GLU A 29 6.92 -13.52 -2.57
C GLU A 29 6.49 -12.56 -1.44
N GLU A 30 6.62 -11.25 -1.66
CA GLU A 30 6.21 -10.22 -0.69
C GLU A 30 4.69 -10.21 -0.50
N THR A 31 3.92 -10.32 -1.58
CA THR A 31 2.45 -10.40 -1.52
C THR A 31 1.99 -11.65 -0.76
N ALA A 32 2.56 -12.81 -1.07
CA ALA A 32 2.23 -14.06 -0.37
C ALA A 32 2.56 -13.98 1.13
N THR A 33 3.72 -13.40 1.46
CA THR A 33 4.14 -13.18 2.85
C THR A 33 3.14 -12.27 3.60
N TYR A 34 2.70 -11.18 2.97
CA TYR A 34 1.67 -10.30 3.53
C TYR A 34 0.35 -11.04 3.74
N LEU A 35 -0.15 -11.77 2.73
CA LEU A 35 -1.41 -12.51 2.83
C LEU A 35 -1.39 -13.53 3.97
N LEU A 36 -0.29 -14.28 4.11
CA LEU A 36 -0.14 -15.28 5.16
C LEU A 36 -0.03 -14.66 6.56
N ARG A 37 0.60 -13.49 6.68
CA ARG A 37 0.80 -12.81 7.96
C ARG A 37 -0.45 -12.07 8.42
N GLU A 38 -1.08 -11.32 7.52
CA GLU A 38 -2.10 -10.34 7.86
C GLU A 38 -3.52 -10.81 7.52
N MET A 39 -3.68 -11.60 6.44
CA MET A 39 -5.00 -11.91 5.89
C MET A 39 -5.46 -13.36 6.15
N MET A 40 -4.60 -14.24 6.66
CA MET A 40 -4.96 -15.62 6.96
C MET A 40 -5.69 -15.71 8.31
N GLN A 41 -6.88 -16.29 8.30
CA GLN A 41 -7.65 -16.51 9.53
C GLN A 41 -7.02 -17.68 10.34
N PRO A 42 -6.98 -17.62 11.68
CA PRO A 42 -6.44 -18.70 12.51
C PRO A 42 -7.09 -20.09 12.29
N GLY A 43 -8.35 -20.13 11.86
CA GLY A 43 -9.09 -21.36 11.56
C GLY A 43 -8.85 -21.90 10.13
N GLY A 44 -7.98 -21.26 9.36
CA GLY A 44 -7.82 -21.50 7.93
C GLY A 44 -8.72 -20.59 7.08
N GLY A 45 -8.40 -20.48 5.80
CA GLY A 45 -9.00 -19.51 4.90
C GLY A 45 -8.39 -18.10 5.04
N PHE A 46 -8.87 -17.18 4.22
CA PHE A 46 -8.41 -15.80 4.17
C PHE A 46 -9.58 -14.83 4.32
N TYR A 47 -9.34 -13.70 4.99
CA TYR A 47 -10.29 -12.59 4.99
C TYR A 47 -10.46 -12.03 3.57
N ALA A 48 -11.68 -11.62 3.22
CA ALA A 48 -11.96 -11.08 1.88
C ALA A 48 -11.30 -9.71 1.65
N THR A 49 -11.21 -8.92 2.71
CA THR A 49 -10.68 -7.56 2.72
C THR A 49 -9.93 -7.32 4.01
N GLN A 50 -8.96 -6.41 3.98
CA GLN A 50 -8.41 -5.78 5.17
C GLN A 50 -8.93 -4.34 5.13
N ASP A 51 -9.49 -3.89 6.25
CA ASP A 51 -9.93 -2.51 6.36
C ASP A 51 -8.71 -1.57 6.35
N ALA A 52 -8.85 -0.42 5.70
CA ALA A 52 -7.87 0.65 5.78
C ALA A 52 -8.04 1.48 7.06
N ASP A 53 -9.16 1.29 7.77
CA ASP A 53 -9.45 2.01 9.00
C ASP A 53 -8.42 1.75 10.09
N SER A 54 -8.01 2.84 10.69
CA SER A 54 -6.93 2.89 11.65
C SER A 54 -7.49 3.45 12.95
N GLU A 55 -7.76 2.55 13.91
CA GLU A 55 -8.39 2.91 15.19
C GLU A 55 -9.76 3.61 15.06
N GLY A 56 -10.53 3.28 14.00
CA GLY A 56 -11.87 3.83 13.76
C GLY A 56 -11.89 5.23 13.12
N GLU A 57 -10.75 5.69 12.62
CA GLU A 57 -10.62 6.92 11.83
C GLU A 57 -10.02 6.59 10.47
N GLU A 58 -10.78 6.90 9.41
CA GLU A 58 -10.32 6.79 8.03
C GLU A 58 -9.16 7.79 7.81
N GLY A 59 -7.99 7.30 7.40
CA GLY A 59 -6.84 8.16 7.10
C GLY A 59 -5.93 8.53 8.28
N LYS A 60 -5.99 7.82 9.42
CA LYS A 60 -5.16 8.16 10.60
C LYS A 60 -3.64 7.96 10.40
N TYR A 61 -3.23 7.03 9.54
CA TYR A 61 -1.82 6.79 9.24
C TYR A 61 -1.45 7.34 7.86
N PHE A 62 -0.19 7.77 7.73
CA PHE A 62 0.39 8.33 6.49
C PHE A 62 -0.21 9.68 6.03
N VAL A 63 -0.84 10.40 6.96
CA VAL A 63 -1.20 11.81 6.77
C VAL A 63 -0.08 12.70 7.29
N TRP A 64 0.14 13.82 6.59
CA TRP A 64 0.98 14.91 7.04
C TRP A 64 0.13 16.18 7.04
N THR A 65 0.21 16.93 8.13
CA THR A 65 -0.37 18.27 8.18
C THR A 65 0.42 19.22 7.28
N ARG A 66 -0.24 20.29 6.84
CA ARG A 66 0.41 21.37 6.11
C ARG A 66 1.60 21.94 6.87
N GLU A 67 1.50 22.07 8.19
CA GLU A 67 2.60 22.54 9.03
C GLU A 67 3.80 21.60 9.04
N GLU A 68 3.59 20.28 9.12
CA GLU A 68 4.67 19.31 9.02
C GLU A 68 5.36 19.36 7.65
N ILE A 69 4.57 19.49 6.58
CA ILE A 69 5.09 19.60 5.21
C ILE A 69 5.93 20.88 5.05
N LEU A 70 5.42 22.03 5.51
CA LEU A 70 6.14 23.30 5.47
C LEU A 70 7.41 23.25 6.34
N GLY A 71 7.35 22.61 7.50
CA GLY A 71 8.51 22.43 8.37
C GLY A 71 9.63 21.59 7.75
N LEU A 72 9.28 20.57 6.96
CA LEU A 72 10.24 19.67 6.31
C LEU A 72 10.78 20.22 4.99
N LEU A 73 9.93 20.85 4.18
CA LEU A 73 10.27 21.28 2.82
C LEU A 73 10.62 22.78 2.73
N GLY A 74 10.33 23.56 3.78
CA GLY A 74 10.40 25.00 3.76
C GLY A 74 9.21 25.65 3.04
N GLU A 75 9.02 26.95 3.25
CA GLU A 75 7.81 27.67 2.83
C GLU A 75 7.51 27.57 1.33
N GLU A 76 8.52 27.79 0.48
CA GLU A 76 8.32 27.84 -0.97
C GLU A 76 7.94 26.46 -1.55
N LYS A 77 8.70 25.42 -1.23
CA LYS A 77 8.47 24.06 -1.75
C LYS A 77 7.29 23.40 -1.08
N GLY A 78 7.11 23.60 0.22
CA GLY A 78 5.97 23.08 0.96
C GLY A 78 4.66 23.70 0.47
N ALA A 79 4.60 25.02 0.24
CA ALA A 79 3.40 25.65 -0.29
C ALA A 79 3.04 25.17 -1.71
N LEU A 80 4.05 24.88 -2.55
CA LEU A 80 3.81 24.27 -3.87
C LEU A 80 3.30 22.83 -3.73
N PHE A 81 3.89 22.03 -2.86
CA PHE A 81 3.48 20.65 -2.59
C PHE A 81 2.03 20.60 -2.10
N CYS A 82 1.68 21.37 -1.07
CA CYS A 82 0.34 21.43 -0.51
C CYS A 82 -0.69 21.81 -1.58
N ARG A 83 -0.36 22.77 -2.45
CA ARG A 83 -1.27 23.19 -3.52
C ARG A 83 -1.47 22.12 -4.59
N TYR A 84 -0.43 21.35 -4.91
CA TYR A 84 -0.50 20.30 -5.92
C TYR A 84 -1.29 19.09 -5.43
N TYR A 85 -1.06 18.67 -4.18
CA TYR A 85 -1.71 17.50 -3.59
C TYR A 85 -2.98 17.81 -2.79
N GLY A 86 -3.37 19.09 -2.68
CA GLY A 86 -4.61 19.50 -2.01
C GLY A 86 -4.55 19.41 -0.48
N VAL A 87 -3.39 19.66 0.13
CA VAL A 87 -3.25 19.67 1.59
C VAL A 87 -3.63 21.04 2.13
N GLU A 88 -4.79 21.13 2.77
CA GLU A 88 -5.36 22.38 3.27
C GLU A 88 -5.01 22.65 4.74
N GLU A 89 -4.93 21.58 5.55
CA GLU A 89 -4.66 21.57 7.00
C GLU A 89 -3.40 20.76 7.33
#